data_AF-A0A932Y7C2-F1
#
_entry.id   AF-A0A932Y7C2-F1
#
_cell.length_a   1.000
_cell.length_b   1.000
_cell.length_c   1.000
_cell.angle_alpha   90.00
_cell.angle_beta   90.00
_cell.angle_gamma   90.00
#
_symmetry.space_group_name_H-M   'P 1'
#
loop_
_entity.id
_entity.type
_entity.pdbx_description
1 polymer ?
#
loop_
_entity_poly.entity_id
_entity_poly.type
_entity_poly.pdbx_seq_one_letter_code
_entity_poly.pdbx_strand_id
1 'polypeptide(L)'
;MNKAFKAKVTKSTFKMPKWMECSWRRQECGRKSCKICSRLQKDRQRHLDAGEDPDDMAVVFEDISLAFKETLAAIKRDAERLGIDITNIDHIQEPPRPEKFSLYRKVAAWRHSMADLLEGADLDEEIWPFTDEGQDLSWYKNTLCAKVYRQLTNRWHLDSDDDYGEFDYEYTQYVLKECLKILKASLSELIKMDLRHKPQFLIALANLNTLESKILKI
;
A
#
# COMPACT_ATOMS: atom_id res chain seq x y z
N MET A 1 -6.29 -32.89 17.14
CA MET A 1 -6.95 -33.41 15.92
C MET A 1 -6.63 -32.46 14.78
N ASN A 2 -5.81 -32.90 13.82
CA ASN A 2 -5.46 -32.14 12.62
C ASN A 2 -6.65 -32.12 11.66
N LYS A 3 -7.32 -30.97 11.51
CA LYS A 3 -8.12 -30.69 10.32
C LYS A 3 -7.34 -29.69 9.46
N ALA A 4 -6.61 -30.23 8.50
CA ALA A 4 -6.11 -29.45 7.38
C ALA A 4 -7.32 -28.89 6.63
N PHE A 5 -7.56 -27.59 6.75
CA PHE A 5 -8.51 -26.90 5.89
C PHE A 5 -7.91 -26.88 4.48
N LYS A 6 -8.31 -27.85 3.64
CA LYS A 6 -8.10 -27.74 2.21
C LYS A 6 -8.88 -26.52 1.78
N ALA A 7 -8.16 -25.43 1.47
CA ALA A 7 -8.72 -24.32 0.72
C ALA A 7 -9.47 -24.93 -0.47
N LYS A 8 -10.81 -24.91 -0.43
CA LYS A 8 -11.60 -25.13 -1.63
C LYS A 8 -11.21 -23.98 -2.53
N VAL A 9 -10.34 -24.26 -3.50
CA VAL A 9 -10.05 -23.36 -4.60
C VAL A 9 -11.31 -23.35 -5.46
N THR A 10 -12.35 -22.65 -4.99
CA THR A 10 -13.38 -22.10 -5.84
C THR A 10 -12.65 -21.16 -6.81
N LYS A 11 -12.93 -21.30 -8.11
CA LYS A 11 -12.38 -20.38 -9.13
C LYS A 11 -12.66 -18.95 -8.66
N SER A 12 -11.62 -18.25 -8.25
CA SER A 12 -11.68 -16.85 -7.85
C SER A 12 -12.42 -16.06 -8.94
N THR A 13 -13.55 -15.47 -8.58
CA THR A 13 -14.32 -14.55 -9.42
C THR A 13 -13.82 -13.12 -9.27
N PHE A 14 -12.63 -12.93 -8.69
CA PHE A 14 -12.06 -11.63 -8.38
C PHE A 14 -12.03 -10.73 -9.61
N LYS A 15 -12.81 -9.66 -9.53
CA LYS A 15 -12.80 -8.57 -10.51
C LYS A 15 -12.66 -7.26 -9.76
N MET A 16 -11.41 -6.81 -9.62
CA MET A 16 -11.12 -5.52 -9.03
C MET A 16 -11.83 -4.41 -9.82
N PRO A 17 -12.62 -3.55 -9.16
CA PRO A 17 -13.12 -2.33 -9.79
C PRO A 17 -11.96 -1.45 -10.24
N LYS A 18 -12.00 -0.93 -11.48
CA LYS A 18 -10.90 -0.13 -12.06
C LYS A 18 -10.50 1.08 -11.18
N TRP A 19 -11.43 1.66 -10.45
CA TRP A 19 -11.14 2.80 -9.58
C TRP A 19 -10.25 2.44 -8.37
N MET A 20 -10.21 1.17 -7.95
CA MET A 20 -9.34 0.70 -6.86
C MET A 20 -7.86 0.63 -7.26
N GLU A 21 -7.50 0.84 -8.53
CA GLU A 21 -6.10 1.03 -8.90
C GLU A 21 -5.53 2.34 -8.36
N CYS A 22 -6.35 3.39 -8.30
CA CYS A 22 -5.92 4.70 -7.84
C CYS A 22 -5.68 4.78 -6.32
N SER A 23 -5.96 3.72 -5.55
CA SER A 23 -5.68 3.70 -4.12
C SER A 23 -4.23 3.33 -3.78
N TRP A 24 -3.44 2.91 -4.76
CA TRP A 24 -2.07 2.45 -4.54
C TRP A 24 -1.09 2.76 -5.68
N ARG A 25 -1.57 3.11 -6.88
CA ARG A 25 -0.72 3.56 -7.99
C ARG A 25 -0.15 4.95 -7.69
N ARG A 26 1.12 5.19 -8.10
CA ARG A 26 1.75 6.52 -8.05
C ARG A 26 1.02 7.49 -8.96
N GLN A 27 0.85 7.11 -10.22
CA GLN A 27 0.15 7.92 -11.21
C GLN A 27 -1.36 7.67 -11.12
N GLU A 28 -2.11 8.73 -10.89
CA GLU A 28 -3.56 8.67 -10.88
C GLU A 28 -4.15 8.48 -12.29
N CYS A 29 -5.36 7.92 -12.38
CA CYS A 29 -5.99 7.71 -13.70
C CYS A 29 -6.65 8.96 -14.28
N GLY A 30 -6.85 10.03 -13.48
CA GLY A 30 -7.46 11.31 -13.88
C GLY A 30 -8.94 11.26 -14.29
N ARG A 31 -9.60 10.09 -14.25
CA ARG A 31 -10.98 9.93 -14.77
C ARG A 31 -12.01 10.50 -13.81
N LYS A 32 -12.98 11.25 -14.33
CA LYS A 32 -14.16 11.74 -13.57
C LYS A 32 -15.02 10.62 -12.98
N SER A 33 -15.01 9.44 -13.59
CA SER A 33 -15.70 8.25 -13.08
C SER A 33 -14.93 7.50 -11.99
N CYS A 34 -13.67 7.85 -11.73
CA CYS A 34 -12.89 7.27 -10.64
C CYS A 34 -13.27 7.95 -9.32
N LYS A 35 -13.68 7.16 -8.33
CA LYS A 35 -14.09 7.66 -7.02
C LYS A 35 -12.97 8.40 -6.25
N ILE A 36 -11.71 8.06 -6.55
CA ILE A 36 -10.54 8.68 -5.91
C ILE A 36 -10.19 9.99 -6.64
N CYS A 37 -9.85 9.91 -7.93
CA CYS A 37 -9.46 11.10 -8.71
C CYS A 37 -10.54 12.18 -8.73
N SER A 38 -11.82 11.80 -8.86
CA SER A 38 -12.92 12.77 -8.86
C SER A 38 -13.12 13.46 -7.52
N ARG A 39 -12.82 12.79 -6.40
CA ARG A 39 -12.84 13.40 -5.07
C ARG A 39 -11.66 14.36 -4.91
N LEU A 40 -10.44 13.90 -5.22
CA LEU A 40 -9.23 14.73 -5.15
C LEU A 40 -9.36 16.01 -5.99
N GLN A 41 -9.91 15.92 -7.21
CA GLN A 41 -10.15 17.09 -8.06
C GLN A 41 -11.17 18.06 -7.46
N LYS A 42 -12.23 17.55 -6.83
CA LYS A 42 -13.25 18.39 -6.19
C LYS A 42 -12.70 19.09 -4.95
N ASP A 43 -11.99 18.35 -4.10
CA ASP A 43 -11.41 18.88 -2.87
C ASP A 43 -10.37 19.95 -3.22
N ARG A 44 -9.48 19.68 -4.18
CA ARG A 44 -8.52 20.67 -4.69
C ARG A 44 -9.20 21.93 -5.25
N GLN A 45 -10.23 21.77 -6.08
CA GLN A 45 -10.96 22.92 -6.64
C GLN A 45 -11.64 23.74 -5.54
N ARG A 46 -12.21 23.10 -4.53
CA ARG A 46 -12.83 23.77 -3.38
C ARG A 46 -11.83 24.67 -2.64
N HIS A 47 -10.60 24.20 -2.41
CA HIS A 47 -9.56 25.02 -1.76
C HIS A 47 -9.14 26.19 -2.64
N LEU A 48 -8.93 25.95 -3.94
CA LEU A 48 -8.61 27.02 -4.89
C LEU A 48 -9.71 28.09 -4.95
N ASP A 49 -10.99 27.69 -4.96
CA ASP A 49 -12.14 28.60 -4.95
C ASP A 49 -12.25 29.39 -3.64
N ALA A 50 -11.76 28.82 -2.53
CA ALA A 50 -11.68 29.47 -1.22
C ALA A 50 -10.45 30.39 -1.06
N GLY A 51 -9.54 30.40 -2.03
CA GLY A 51 -8.26 31.14 -1.96
C GLY A 51 -7.23 30.48 -1.05
N GLU A 52 -7.42 29.20 -0.73
CA GLU A 52 -6.50 28.39 0.06
C GLU A 52 -5.48 27.71 -0.86
N ASP A 53 -4.25 27.53 -0.36
CA ASP A 53 -3.26 26.69 -1.04
C ASP A 53 -3.57 25.22 -0.70
N PRO A 54 -3.99 24.39 -1.67
CA PRO A 54 -4.29 22.98 -1.41
C PRO A 54 -3.05 22.16 -1.01
N ASP A 55 -1.85 22.69 -1.25
CA ASP A 55 -0.58 22.04 -0.91
C ASP A 55 -0.04 22.53 0.46
N ASP A 56 -0.74 23.45 1.14
CA ASP A 56 -0.43 23.86 2.51
C ASP A 56 -0.75 22.74 3.51
N MET A 57 0.22 22.43 4.37
CA MET A 57 0.10 21.32 5.31
C MET A 57 -1.06 21.47 6.30
N ALA A 58 -1.41 22.68 6.73
CA ALA A 58 -2.53 22.89 7.64
C ALA A 58 -3.86 22.55 6.95
N VAL A 59 -4.04 22.99 5.70
CA VAL A 59 -5.20 22.65 4.86
C VAL A 59 -5.30 21.13 4.67
N VAL A 60 -4.18 20.47 4.36
CA VAL A 60 -4.11 19.01 4.22
C VAL A 60 -4.50 18.29 5.52
N PHE A 61 -4.04 18.76 6.69
CA PHE A 61 -4.40 18.17 7.97
C PHE A 61 -5.89 18.35 8.33
N GLU A 62 -6.48 19.49 7.98
CA GLU A 62 -7.91 19.73 8.15
C GLU A 62 -8.74 18.77 7.31
N ASP A 63 -8.35 18.55 6.05
CA ASP A 63 -8.99 17.59 5.16
C ASP A 63 -8.92 16.16 5.68
N ILE A 64 -7.76 15.75 6.21
CA ILE A 64 -7.59 14.46 6.85
C ILE A 64 -8.54 14.33 8.06
N SER A 65 -8.61 15.37 8.91
CA SER A 65 -9.50 15.39 10.07
C SER A 65 -10.97 15.25 9.66
N LEU A 66 -11.39 15.96 8.62
CA LEU A 66 -12.74 15.88 8.08
C LEU A 66 -13.04 14.48 7.53
N ALA A 67 -12.13 13.90 6.74
CA ALA A 67 -12.28 12.54 6.21
C ALA A 67 -12.38 11.47 7.31
N PHE A 68 -11.64 11.63 8.41
CA PHE A 68 -11.77 10.76 9.58
C PHE A 68 -13.15 10.89 10.24
N LYS A 69 -13.63 12.12 10.46
CA LYS A 69 -14.96 12.37 11.03
C LYS A 69 -16.07 11.77 10.17
N GLU A 70 -16.01 11.95 8.85
CA GLU A 70 -16.96 11.37 7.90
C GLU A 70 -16.97 9.85 7.97
N THR A 71 -15.78 9.25 8.04
CA THR A 71 -15.59 7.79 8.11
C THR A 71 -16.16 7.24 9.42
N LEU A 72 -15.85 7.85 10.56
CA LEU A 72 -16.39 7.46 11.87
C LEU A 72 -17.92 7.58 11.90
N ALA A 73 -18.48 8.65 11.33
CA ALA A 73 -19.92 8.82 11.21
C ALA A 73 -20.57 7.76 10.31
N ALA A 74 -19.91 7.35 9.22
CA ALA A 74 -20.35 6.26 8.37
C ALA A 74 -20.35 4.91 9.13
N ILE A 75 -19.25 4.59 9.83
CA ILE A 75 -19.13 3.38 10.64
C ILE A 75 -20.23 3.32 11.70
N LYS A 76 -20.48 4.42 12.41
CA LYS A 76 -21.54 4.49 13.43
C LYS A 76 -22.92 4.20 12.83
N ARG A 77 -23.26 4.80 11.69
CA ARG A 77 -24.53 4.54 11.00
C ARG A 77 -24.67 3.10 10.54
N ASP A 78 -23.59 2.52 10.00
CA ASP A 78 -23.60 1.12 9.56
C ASP A 78 -23.74 0.17 10.75
N ALA A 79 -23.07 0.44 11.87
CA ALA A 79 -23.22 -0.32 13.11
C ALA A 79 -24.64 -0.26 13.67
N GLU A 80 -25.24 0.93 13.75
CA GLU A 80 -26.63 1.12 14.17
C GLU A 80 -27.59 0.34 13.27
N ARG A 81 -27.38 0.39 11.94
CA ARG A 81 -28.20 -0.36 10.98
C ARG A 81 -28.08 -1.88 11.15
N LEU A 82 -26.88 -2.36 11.48
CA LEU A 82 -26.60 -3.79 11.65
C LEU A 82 -26.88 -4.29 13.09
N GLY A 83 -27.26 -3.40 14.00
CA GLY A 83 -27.45 -3.74 15.42
C GLY A 83 -26.16 -4.15 16.13
N ILE A 84 -25.00 -3.69 15.64
CA ILE A 84 -23.68 -3.99 16.20
C ILE A 84 -23.36 -2.95 17.28
N ASP A 85 -23.09 -3.41 18.49
CA ASP A 85 -22.58 -2.55 19.56
C ASP A 85 -21.08 -2.29 19.35
N ILE A 86 -20.75 -1.07 18.91
CA ILE A 86 -19.38 -0.61 18.68
C ILE A 86 -18.69 -0.07 19.94
N THR A 87 -19.35 -0.10 21.10
CA THR A 87 -18.75 0.34 22.37
C THR A 87 -17.97 -0.77 23.07
N ASN A 88 -18.22 -2.03 22.71
CA ASN A 88 -17.55 -3.20 23.28
C ASN A 88 -16.29 -3.59 22.46
N ILE A 89 -15.32 -2.67 22.39
CA ILE A 89 -14.07 -2.83 21.63
C ILE A 89 -13.01 -3.68 22.36
N ASP A 90 -13.20 -3.95 23.66
CA ASP A 90 -12.20 -4.59 24.51
C ASP A 90 -11.96 -6.08 24.19
N HIS A 91 -12.82 -6.69 23.37
CA HIS A 91 -12.74 -8.10 22.99
C HIS A 91 -12.25 -8.34 21.55
N ILE A 92 -11.83 -7.30 20.83
CA ILE A 92 -11.29 -7.44 19.47
C ILE A 92 -9.85 -7.96 19.56
N GLN A 93 -9.58 -9.11 18.93
CA GLN A 93 -8.21 -9.58 18.79
C GLN A 93 -7.51 -8.76 17.71
N GLU A 94 -6.49 -8.02 18.12
CA GLU A 94 -5.65 -7.27 17.19
C GLU A 94 -4.59 -8.16 16.54
N PRO A 95 -4.30 -7.96 15.25
CA PRO A 95 -3.18 -8.63 14.62
C PRO A 95 -1.85 -8.24 15.30
N PRO A 96 -0.85 -9.14 15.30
CA PRO A 96 0.47 -8.82 15.82
C PRO A 96 1.04 -7.55 15.18
N ARG A 97 1.77 -6.75 15.97
CA ARG A 97 2.50 -5.60 15.43
C ARG A 97 3.44 -6.02 14.28
N PRO A 98 3.69 -5.14 13.28
CA PRO A 98 4.47 -5.50 12.09
C PRO A 98 5.81 -6.18 12.39
N GLU A 99 6.52 -5.72 13.41
CA GLU A 99 7.85 -6.20 13.79
C GLU A 99 7.83 -7.66 14.29
N LYS A 100 6.66 -8.19 14.68
CA LYS A 100 6.51 -9.60 15.06
C LYS A 100 6.59 -10.53 13.84
N PHE A 101 6.24 -10.05 12.66
CA PHE A 101 6.34 -10.83 11.44
C PHE A 101 7.75 -10.82 10.87
N SER A 102 8.38 -12.00 10.81
CA SER A 102 9.76 -12.15 10.32
C SER A 102 9.94 -11.71 8.87
N LEU A 103 8.95 -11.96 8.01
CA LEU A 103 8.96 -11.51 6.61
C LEU A 103 8.83 -9.99 6.51
N TYR A 104 7.93 -9.38 7.28
CA TYR A 104 7.78 -7.93 7.31
C TYR A 104 9.09 -7.24 7.67
N ARG A 105 9.79 -7.70 8.72
CA ARG A 105 11.10 -7.14 9.11
C ARG A 105 12.11 -7.12 7.95
N LYS A 106 12.13 -8.17 7.12
CA LYS A 106 13.04 -8.25 5.96
C LYS A 106 12.64 -7.28 4.86
N VAL A 107 11.34 -7.13 4.60
CA VAL A 107 10.81 -6.16 3.64
C VAL A 107 11.05 -4.73 4.12
N ALA A 108 10.87 -4.47 5.41
CA ALA A 108 11.13 -3.18 6.04
C ALA A 108 12.62 -2.80 5.97
N ALA A 109 13.53 -3.75 6.20
CA ALA A 109 14.96 -3.52 6.03
C ALA A 109 15.33 -3.19 4.57
N TRP A 110 14.75 -3.92 3.60
CA TRP A 110 14.93 -3.59 2.19
C TRP A 110 14.39 -2.20 1.85
N ARG A 111 13.17 -1.86 2.31
CA ARG A 111 12.58 -0.52 2.15
C ARG A 111 13.50 0.57 2.74
N HIS A 112 14.07 0.35 3.92
CA HIS A 112 14.94 1.31 4.58
C HIS A 112 16.20 1.57 3.76
N SER A 113 16.86 0.51 3.25
CA SER A 113 18.02 0.67 2.37
C SER A 113 17.70 1.49 1.10
N MET A 114 16.46 1.42 0.60
CA MET A 114 16.02 2.25 -0.53
C MET A 114 15.68 3.68 -0.12
N ALA A 115 15.32 3.92 1.14
CA ALA A 115 15.21 5.27 1.68
C ALA A 115 16.57 5.93 1.80
N ASP A 116 17.54 5.23 2.38
CA ASP A 116 18.91 5.74 2.55
C ASP A 116 19.55 6.05 1.19
N LEU A 117 19.28 5.22 0.17
CA LEU A 117 19.76 5.46 -1.20
C LEU A 117 19.13 6.71 -1.85
N LEU A 118 17.84 6.95 -1.61
CA LEU A 118 17.15 8.14 -2.12
C LEU A 118 17.59 9.41 -1.40
N GLU A 119 17.78 9.35 -0.08
CA GLU A 119 18.29 10.46 0.73
C GLU A 119 19.73 10.82 0.35
N GLY A 120 20.59 9.82 0.15
CA GLY A 120 21.95 10.04 -0.35
C GLY A 120 21.97 10.69 -1.74
N ALA A 121 21.05 10.28 -2.63
CA ALA A 121 20.93 10.86 -3.95
C ALA A 121 20.44 12.32 -3.93
N ASP A 122 19.56 12.68 -2.99
CA ASP A 122 19.12 14.07 -2.79
C ASP A 122 20.29 14.96 -2.31
N LEU A 123 21.09 14.47 -1.35
CA LEU A 123 22.28 15.17 -0.86
C LEU A 123 23.37 15.33 -1.94
N ASP A 124 23.49 14.36 -2.83
CA ASP A 124 24.44 14.36 -3.95
C ASP A 124 23.89 15.10 -5.19
N GLU A 125 22.69 15.70 -5.12
CA GLU A 125 21.98 16.38 -6.21
C GLU A 125 21.84 15.51 -7.48
N GLU A 126 21.63 14.22 -7.30
CA GLU A 126 21.49 13.25 -8.38
C GLU A 126 20.15 13.41 -9.13
N ILE A 127 20.16 13.14 -10.43
CA ILE A 127 18.98 13.35 -11.29
C ILE A 127 18.05 12.12 -11.30
N TRP A 128 18.60 10.92 -11.11
CA TRP A 128 17.83 9.67 -11.23
C TRP A 128 16.59 9.57 -10.31
N PRO A 129 16.56 10.15 -9.08
CA PRO A 129 15.36 10.10 -8.24
C PRO A 129 14.15 10.80 -8.87
N PHE A 130 14.39 11.76 -9.76
CA PHE A 130 13.35 12.55 -10.41
C PHE A 130 12.81 11.91 -11.70
N THR A 131 13.43 10.83 -12.20
CA THR A 131 12.91 10.08 -13.35
C THR A 131 11.69 9.26 -12.95
N ASP A 132 10.94 8.75 -13.93
CA ASP A 132 9.77 7.90 -13.63
C ASP A 132 10.16 6.65 -12.83
N GLU A 133 11.32 6.07 -13.12
CA GLU A 133 11.86 4.91 -12.42
C GLU A 133 12.24 5.25 -10.97
N GLY A 134 12.89 6.39 -10.75
CA GLY A 134 13.24 6.88 -9.41
C GLY A 134 12.00 7.15 -8.56
N GLN A 135 10.99 7.81 -9.16
CA GLN A 135 9.72 8.08 -8.49
C GLN A 135 8.93 6.79 -8.21
N ASP A 136 8.93 5.84 -9.15
CA ASP A 136 8.33 4.52 -8.94
C ASP A 136 9.03 3.78 -7.79
N LEU A 137 10.37 3.79 -7.73
CA LEU A 137 11.12 3.19 -6.62
C LEU A 137 10.73 3.85 -5.28
N SER A 138 10.68 5.18 -5.24
CA SER A 138 10.31 5.96 -4.04
C SER A 138 8.89 5.66 -3.55
N TRP A 139 7.93 5.55 -4.47
CA TRP A 139 6.55 5.25 -4.14
C TRP A 139 6.35 3.79 -3.74
N TYR A 140 6.73 2.86 -4.63
CA TYR A 140 6.38 1.46 -4.49
C TYR A 140 7.18 0.74 -3.40
N LYS A 141 8.32 1.28 -2.93
CA LYS A 141 8.99 0.73 -1.73
C LYS A 141 8.10 0.82 -0.48
N ASN A 142 7.34 1.91 -0.36
CA ASN A 142 6.43 2.13 0.77
C ASN A 142 5.17 1.28 0.60
N THR A 143 4.59 1.28 -0.61
CA THR A 143 3.40 0.49 -0.94
C THR A 143 3.64 -1.01 -0.74
N LEU A 144 4.79 -1.55 -1.18
CA LEU A 144 5.15 -2.95 -0.97
C LEU A 144 5.17 -3.30 0.52
N CYS A 145 5.84 -2.48 1.35
CA CYS A 145 5.96 -2.72 2.78
C CYS A 145 4.59 -2.70 3.48
N ALA A 146 3.75 -1.71 3.19
CA ALA A 146 2.39 -1.60 3.73
C ALA A 146 1.51 -2.78 3.32
N LYS A 147 1.55 -3.18 2.04
CA LYS A 147 0.74 -4.29 1.52
C LYS A 147 1.23 -5.66 2.01
N VAL A 148 2.53 -5.84 2.25
CA VAL A 148 3.05 -7.06 2.88
C VAL A 148 2.50 -7.21 4.29
N TYR A 149 2.50 -6.13 5.09
CA TYR A 149 1.90 -6.18 6.42
C TYR A 149 0.41 -6.52 6.35
N ARG A 150 -0.34 -5.83 5.48
CA ARG A 150 -1.76 -6.11 5.27
C ARG A 150 -2.01 -7.57 4.91
N GLN A 151 -1.22 -8.14 4.00
CA GLN A 151 -1.36 -9.53 3.58
C GLN A 151 -1.07 -10.51 4.72
N LEU A 152 -0.06 -10.23 5.56
CA LEU A 152 0.26 -11.02 6.75
C LEU A 152 -0.86 -10.96 7.79
N THR A 153 -1.43 -9.77 8.00
CA THR A 153 -2.61 -9.58 8.85
C THR A 153 -3.80 -10.36 8.31
N ASN A 154 -4.08 -10.29 7.01
CA ASN A 154 -5.18 -11.06 6.40
C ASN A 154 -4.97 -12.57 6.60
N ARG A 155 -3.75 -13.08 6.40
CA ARG A 155 -3.42 -14.48 6.69
C ARG A 155 -3.68 -14.82 8.16
N TRP A 156 -3.25 -13.96 9.08
CA TRP A 156 -3.45 -14.17 10.52
C TRP A 156 -4.95 -14.21 10.91
N HIS A 157 -5.79 -13.34 10.34
CA HIS A 157 -7.24 -13.37 10.55
C HIS A 157 -7.85 -14.68 10.01
N LEU A 158 -7.49 -15.10 8.80
CA LEU A 158 -7.95 -16.36 8.21
C LEU A 158 -7.53 -17.58 9.05
N ASP A 159 -6.32 -17.57 9.61
CA ASP A 159 -5.82 -18.65 10.47
C ASP A 159 -6.52 -18.67 11.85
N SER A 160 -7.17 -17.56 12.24
CA SER A 160 -7.86 -17.39 13.53
C SER A 160 -9.39 -17.61 13.44
N ASP A 161 -9.88 -18.13 12.31
CA ASP A 161 -11.31 -18.37 12.02
C ASP A 161 -12.16 -17.09 12.08
N ASP A 162 -11.53 -15.94 11.78
CA ASP A 162 -12.21 -14.66 11.61
C ASP A 162 -12.82 -14.59 10.20
N ASP A 163 -14.04 -14.05 10.07
CA ASP A 163 -14.80 -13.92 8.81
C ASP A 163 -14.21 -12.80 7.90
N TYR A 164 -12.90 -12.57 8.00
CA TYR A 164 -12.23 -11.46 7.38
C TYR A 164 -11.99 -11.72 5.88
N GLY A 165 -12.57 -10.84 5.07
CA GLY A 165 -12.98 -11.11 3.69
C GLY A 165 -11.91 -11.59 2.70
N GLU A 166 -12.24 -12.70 2.02
CA GLU A 166 -11.55 -13.28 0.87
C GLU A 166 -11.17 -12.23 -0.19
N PHE A 167 -12.04 -11.22 -0.40
CA PHE A 167 -11.79 -10.13 -1.35
C PHE A 167 -10.54 -9.30 -1.01
N ASP A 168 -10.32 -8.92 0.25
CA ASP A 168 -9.18 -8.07 0.63
C ASP A 168 -7.86 -8.84 0.50
N TYR A 169 -7.90 -10.16 0.77
CA TYR A 169 -6.78 -11.06 0.56
C TYR A 169 -6.41 -11.16 -0.93
N GLU A 170 -7.39 -11.42 -1.81
CA GLU A 170 -7.17 -11.49 -3.26
C GLU A 170 -6.69 -10.15 -3.85
N TYR A 171 -7.31 -9.05 -3.41
CA TYR A 171 -6.94 -7.71 -3.80
C TYR A 171 -5.50 -7.37 -3.40
N THR A 172 -5.13 -7.64 -2.16
CA THR A 172 -3.78 -7.34 -1.67
C THR A 172 -2.73 -8.20 -2.38
N GLN A 173 -3.03 -9.48 -2.66
CA GLN A 173 -2.18 -10.35 -3.50
C GLN A 173 -1.96 -9.77 -4.91
N TYR A 174 -3.02 -9.26 -5.54
CA TYR A 174 -2.91 -8.59 -6.84
C TYR A 174 -1.99 -7.36 -6.77
N VAL A 175 -2.20 -6.49 -5.78
CA VAL A 175 -1.38 -5.27 -5.60
C VAL A 175 0.09 -5.62 -5.37
N LEU A 176 0.38 -6.64 -4.55
CA LEU A 176 1.75 -7.10 -4.31
C LEU A 176 2.45 -7.55 -5.59
N LYS A 177 1.77 -8.32 -6.44
CA LYS A 177 2.31 -8.77 -7.74
C LYS A 177 2.65 -7.59 -8.64
N GLU A 178 1.76 -6.61 -8.74
CA GLU A 178 2.00 -5.41 -9.55
C GLU A 178 3.13 -4.54 -8.98
N CYS A 179 3.17 -4.34 -7.65
CA CYS A 179 4.25 -3.58 -7.01
C CYS A 179 5.62 -4.22 -7.27
N LEU A 180 5.72 -5.55 -7.12
CA LEU A 180 6.96 -6.29 -7.39
C LEU A 180 7.38 -6.17 -8.86
N LYS A 181 6.42 -6.25 -9.79
CA LYS A 181 6.69 -6.06 -11.22
C LYS A 181 7.25 -4.66 -11.51
N ILE A 182 6.61 -3.62 -10.98
CA ILE A 182 7.03 -2.23 -11.19
C ILE A 182 8.41 -2.00 -10.59
N LEU A 183 8.62 -2.35 -9.31
CA LEU A 183 9.90 -2.17 -8.64
C LEU A 183 11.07 -2.86 -9.36
N LYS A 184 10.85 -4.09 -9.84
CA LYS A 184 11.88 -4.80 -10.62
C LYS A 184 12.19 -4.09 -11.94
N ALA A 185 11.17 -3.58 -12.63
CA ALA A 185 11.35 -2.81 -13.86
C ALA A 185 12.12 -1.52 -13.57
N SER A 186 11.69 -0.73 -12.58
CA SER A 186 12.34 0.51 -12.17
C SER A 186 13.81 0.29 -11.80
N LEU A 187 14.12 -0.71 -10.96
CA LEU A 187 15.50 -1.04 -10.61
C LEU A 187 16.32 -1.48 -11.82
N SER A 188 15.72 -2.26 -12.74
CA SER A 188 16.41 -2.72 -13.95
C SER A 188 16.77 -1.58 -14.90
N GLU A 189 15.91 -0.56 -15.01
CA GLU A 189 16.20 0.64 -15.79
C GLU A 189 17.21 1.56 -15.09
N LEU A 190 17.09 1.78 -13.77
CA LEU A 190 18.05 2.56 -12.99
C LEU A 190 19.48 1.98 -13.07
N ILE A 191 19.63 0.66 -13.10
CA ILE A 191 20.92 -0.04 -13.31
C ILE A 191 21.59 0.35 -14.64
N LYS A 192 20.79 0.67 -15.68
CA LYS A 192 21.29 1.06 -17.00
C LYS A 192 21.61 2.55 -17.06
N MET A 193 20.83 3.37 -16.36
CA MET A 193 20.90 4.83 -16.42
C MET A 193 22.01 5.40 -15.54
N ASP A 194 22.17 4.87 -14.32
CA ASP A 194 23.11 5.40 -13.34
C ASP A 194 24.22 4.39 -13.03
N LEU A 195 25.42 4.68 -13.53
CA LEU A 195 26.60 3.85 -13.32
C LEU A 195 27.23 4.03 -11.92
N ARG A 196 27.02 5.17 -11.26
CA ARG A 196 27.55 5.48 -9.92
C ARG A 196 26.86 4.61 -8.86
N HIS A 197 25.53 4.50 -8.93
CA HIS A 197 24.72 3.74 -7.98
C HIS A 197 24.36 2.32 -8.45
N LYS A 198 24.87 1.91 -9.61
CA LYS A 198 24.63 0.58 -10.20
C LYS A 198 24.85 -0.58 -9.22
N PRO A 199 25.93 -0.63 -8.41
CA PRO A 199 26.11 -1.71 -7.44
C PRO A 199 24.96 -1.79 -6.41
N GLN A 200 24.51 -0.64 -5.91
CA GLN A 200 23.44 -0.52 -4.93
C GLN A 200 22.11 -1.01 -5.53
N PHE A 201 21.79 -0.62 -6.77
CA PHE A 201 20.59 -1.10 -7.45
C PHE A 201 20.63 -2.61 -7.76
N LEU A 202 21.78 -3.16 -8.12
CA LEU A 202 21.95 -4.61 -8.32
C LEU A 202 21.69 -5.38 -7.01
N ILE A 203 22.25 -4.90 -5.89
CA ILE A 203 22.02 -5.49 -4.57
C ILE A 203 20.53 -5.39 -4.20
N ALA A 204 19.92 -4.22 -4.42
CA ALA A 204 18.51 -3.98 -4.15
C ALA A 204 17.60 -4.96 -4.93
N LEU A 205 17.89 -5.15 -6.22
CA LEU A 205 17.15 -6.06 -7.08
C LEU A 205 17.32 -7.53 -6.67
N ALA A 206 18.54 -7.95 -6.33
CA ALA A 206 18.80 -9.31 -5.84
C ALA A 206 18.05 -9.61 -4.53
N ASN A 207 18.05 -8.65 -3.60
CA ASN A 207 17.31 -8.74 -2.36
C ASN A 207 15.80 -8.79 -2.61
N LEU A 208 15.27 -7.95 -3.52
CA LEU A 208 13.86 -7.94 -3.88
C LEU A 208 13.42 -9.28 -4.49
N ASN A 209 14.21 -9.86 -5.39
CA ASN A 209 13.95 -11.19 -5.97
C ASN A 209 13.90 -12.29 -4.89
N THR A 210 14.77 -12.21 -3.88
CA THR A 210 14.75 -13.14 -2.76
C THR A 210 13.48 -12.99 -1.91
N LEU A 211 12.99 -11.76 -1.74
CA LEU A 211 11.78 -11.45 -0.98
C LEU A 211 10.50 -11.81 -1.75
N GLU A 212 10.45 -11.60 -3.06
CA GLU A 212 9.31 -11.88 -3.93
C GLU A 212 8.77 -13.30 -3.71
N SER A 213 9.65 -14.30 -3.72
CA SER A 213 9.27 -15.70 -3.53
C SER A 213 8.56 -15.99 -2.21
N LYS A 214 8.80 -15.18 -1.17
CA LYS A 214 8.19 -15.29 0.16
C LYS A 214 6.92 -14.46 0.24
N ILE A 215 6.93 -13.26 -0.34
CA ILE A 215 5.76 -12.37 -0.38
C ILE A 215 4.61 -13.01 -1.14
N LEU A 216 4.88 -13.61 -2.31
CA LEU A 216 3.85 -14.25 -3.12
C LEU A 216 3.32 -15.58 -2.54
N LYS A 217 3.88 -16.04 -1.42
CA LYS A 217 3.45 -17.26 -0.70
C LYS A 217 2.69 -16.96 0.59
N ILE A 218 2.56 -15.69 1.00
CA ILE A 218 1.73 -15.30 2.16
C ILE A 218 0.29 -15.66 1.89
#